data_AF-A0A2V8F6L8-F1
#
_entry.id   AF-A0A2V8F6L8-F1
#
_cell.length_a   1.000
_cell.length_b   1.000
_cell.length_c   1.000
_cell.angle_alpha   90.00
_cell.angle_beta   90.00
_cell.angle_gamma   90.00
#
_symmetry.space_group_name_H-M   'P 1'
#
loop_
_entity.id
_entity.type
_entity.pdbx_description
1 polymer ?
#
loop_
_entity_poly.entity_id
_entity_poly.type
_entity_poly.pdbx_seq_one_letter_code
_entity_poly.pdbx_strand_id
1 'polypeptide(L)'
;LDKYCSGCHNEKRRIGGLSLEGLDAANIPADAEVWEKVIRKLRTQSMPPAGLPRPDRATYEAVASQLENEIDRDRAAHPKPGRTEVLHRLNRSEYQNAVRDLLALDIDAAALVPADDQSYGFDNIAGVLKMSPTLLERYMGAAREISRLAIGTAKIPPTAETFRLRSDLSQYQQLDGLPIGTRGGAAVRYTFPQDGDYSIKIEMLDLFAGAQVKEPHTLEVSIDGQRVHVFKLGVSRRKCGSRSKQGRAS
;
A
#
# COMPACT_ATOMS: atom_id res chain seq x y z
N LEU A 1 -13.88 5.65 -48.64
CA LEU A 1 -12.77 4.84 -49.20
C LEU A 1 -12.76 4.82 -50.73
N ASP A 2 -13.91 4.64 -51.38
CA ASP A 2 -13.95 4.22 -52.78
C ASP A 2 -13.44 5.23 -53.80
N LYS A 3 -13.68 6.52 -53.54
CA LYS A 3 -13.34 7.59 -54.47
C LYS A 3 -11.83 7.87 -54.60
N TYR A 4 -11.07 7.64 -53.52
CA TYR A 4 -9.68 8.12 -53.40
C TYR A 4 -8.65 7.02 -53.12
N CYS A 5 -9.07 5.87 -52.58
CA CYS A 5 -8.16 4.88 -52.02
C CYS A 5 -8.20 3.54 -52.77
N SER A 6 -9.40 2.95 -52.93
CA SER A 6 -9.57 1.57 -53.41
C SER A 6 -9.22 1.39 -54.90
N GLY A 7 -9.18 2.47 -55.69
CA GLY A 7 -8.75 2.42 -57.09
C GLY A 7 -7.28 1.98 -57.27
N CYS A 8 -6.43 2.21 -56.27
CA CYS A 8 -4.99 1.88 -56.32
C CYS A 8 -4.56 0.89 -55.21
N HIS A 9 -5.18 0.97 -54.03
CA HIS A 9 -4.86 0.12 -52.88
C HIS A 9 -5.87 -1.02 -52.74
N ASN A 10 -5.80 -1.96 -53.68
CA ASN A 10 -6.61 -3.18 -53.74
C ASN A 10 -5.74 -4.40 -54.00
N GLU A 11 -6.31 -5.60 -53.92
CA GLU A 11 -5.57 -6.86 -54.07
C GLU A 11 -4.95 -7.03 -55.46
N LYS A 12 -5.55 -6.44 -56.49
CA LYS A 12 -5.07 -6.56 -57.87
C LYS A 12 -3.86 -5.67 -58.15
N ARG A 13 -3.86 -4.43 -57.66
CA ARG A 13 -2.83 -3.43 -57.96
C ARG A 13 -1.77 -3.28 -56.88
N ARG A 14 -2.16 -3.39 -55.60
CA ARG A 14 -1.28 -3.27 -54.42
C ARG A 14 -0.23 -2.15 -54.52
N ILE A 15 -0.62 -0.97 -55.00
CA ILE A 15 0.33 0.14 -55.18
C ILE A 15 0.95 0.52 -53.84
N GLY A 16 2.28 0.63 -53.81
CA GLY A 16 3.03 0.89 -52.58
C GLY A 16 3.02 -0.28 -51.58
N GLY A 17 2.71 -1.50 -52.03
CA GLY A 17 2.67 -2.70 -51.19
C GLY A 17 1.49 -2.74 -50.22
N LEU A 18 0.46 -1.91 -50.45
CA LEU A 18 -0.69 -1.76 -49.57
C LEU A 18 -1.99 -2.15 -50.29
N SER A 19 -2.80 -2.97 -49.63
CA SER A 19 -4.20 -3.24 -49.97
C SER A 19 -5.07 -2.77 -48.81
N LEU A 20 -6.15 -2.07 -49.14
CA LEU A 20 -7.20 -1.70 -48.18
C LEU A 20 -8.47 -2.53 -48.38
N GLU A 21 -8.42 -3.49 -49.31
CA GLU A 21 -9.53 -4.40 -49.60
C GLU A 21 -9.64 -5.44 -48.48
N GLY A 22 -10.86 -5.63 -47.96
CA GLY A 22 -11.11 -6.53 -46.83
C GLY A 22 -10.84 -5.95 -45.44
N LEU A 23 -10.31 -4.71 -45.34
CA LEU A 23 -10.22 -4.00 -44.06
C LEU A 23 -11.61 -3.49 -43.65
N ASP A 24 -11.96 -3.71 -42.39
CA ASP A 24 -13.21 -3.23 -41.84
C ASP A 24 -13.07 -1.77 -41.38
N ALA A 25 -13.64 -0.85 -42.15
CA ALA A 25 -13.67 0.56 -41.78
C ALA A 25 -14.54 0.87 -40.55
N ALA A 26 -15.38 -0.08 -40.10
CA ALA A 26 -16.12 0.02 -38.84
C ALA A 26 -15.31 -0.49 -37.63
N ASN A 27 -14.21 -1.22 -37.86
CA ASN A 27 -13.32 -1.73 -36.82
C ASN A 27 -11.86 -1.36 -37.10
N ILE A 28 -11.59 -0.05 -37.13
CA ILE A 28 -10.26 0.52 -37.34
C ILE A 28 -9.19 -0.06 -36.39
N PRO A 29 -9.46 -0.29 -35.09
CA PRO A 29 -8.44 -0.80 -34.18
C PRO A 29 -7.89 -2.20 -34.52
N ALA A 30 -8.68 -3.05 -35.20
CA ALA A 30 -8.24 -4.40 -35.58
C ALA A 30 -7.00 -4.38 -36.48
N ASP A 31 -6.91 -3.40 -37.38
CA ASP A 31 -5.83 -3.24 -38.35
C ASP A 31 -5.05 -1.92 -38.13
N ALA A 32 -4.90 -1.52 -36.86
CA ALA A 32 -4.33 -0.22 -36.47
C ALA A 32 -2.98 0.08 -37.15
N GLU A 33 -2.09 -0.91 -37.32
CA GLU A 33 -0.79 -0.70 -37.97
C GLU A 33 -0.91 -0.23 -39.43
N VAL A 34 -1.92 -0.75 -40.15
CA VAL A 34 -2.20 -0.36 -41.53
C VAL A 34 -2.81 1.04 -41.56
N TRP A 35 -3.79 1.29 -40.69
CA TRP A 35 -4.45 2.59 -40.59
C TRP A 35 -3.51 3.71 -40.16
N GLU A 36 -2.53 3.45 -39.27
CA GLU A 36 -1.47 4.41 -38.92
C GLU A 36 -0.60 4.79 -40.12
N LYS A 37 -0.31 3.85 -41.03
CA LYS A 37 0.39 4.16 -42.29
C LYS A 37 -0.47 5.08 -43.17
N VAL A 38 -1.78 4.83 -43.24
CA VAL A 38 -2.74 5.68 -43.97
C VAL A 38 -2.81 7.08 -43.34
N ILE A 39 -2.97 7.17 -42.02
CA ILE A 39 -2.99 8.44 -41.25
C ILE A 39 -1.76 9.28 -41.59
N ARG A 40 -0.55 8.71 -41.53
CA ARG A 40 0.70 9.41 -41.89
C ARG A 40 0.66 10.00 -43.30
N LYS A 41 0.10 9.26 -44.27
CA LYS A 41 -0.04 9.74 -45.66
C LYS A 41 -1.10 10.82 -45.82
N LEU A 42 -2.19 10.75 -45.07
CA LEU A 42 -3.25 11.78 -45.05
C LEU A 42 -2.76 13.07 -44.38
N ARG A 43 -2.07 12.98 -43.23
CA ARG A 43 -1.51 14.13 -42.50
C ARG A 43 -0.46 14.88 -43.31
N THR A 44 0.37 14.15 -44.05
CA THR A 44 1.35 14.74 -44.98
C THR A 44 0.75 15.16 -46.32
N GLN A 45 -0.54 14.89 -46.55
CA GLN A 45 -1.21 15.08 -47.83
C GLN A 45 -0.40 14.48 -49.01
N SER A 46 0.30 13.38 -48.77
CA SER A 46 1.08 12.71 -49.82
C SER A 46 0.22 11.77 -50.68
N MET A 47 -0.96 11.41 -50.18
CA MET A 47 -1.96 10.59 -50.88
C MET A 47 -3.31 11.31 -50.94
N PRO A 48 -4.06 11.24 -52.05
CA PRO A 48 -3.64 10.71 -53.36
C PRO A 48 -2.50 11.52 -53.98
N PRO A 49 -1.63 10.91 -54.82
CA PRO A 49 -0.51 11.60 -55.45
C PRO A 49 -0.96 12.77 -56.35
N ALA A 50 -0.03 13.66 -56.69
CA ALA A 50 -0.30 14.78 -57.57
C ALA A 50 -0.86 14.30 -58.93
N GLY A 51 -1.83 15.03 -59.47
CA GLY A 51 -2.50 14.69 -60.74
C GLY A 51 -3.74 13.79 -60.62
N LEU A 52 -4.04 13.25 -59.43
CA LEU A 52 -5.29 12.54 -59.17
C LEU A 52 -6.32 13.44 -58.47
N PRO A 53 -7.62 13.07 -58.47
CA PRO A 53 -8.62 13.75 -57.65
C PRO A 53 -8.22 13.71 -56.17
N ARG A 54 -8.25 14.86 -55.51
CA ARG A 54 -7.89 15.00 -54.10
C ARG A 54 -9.05 15.56 -53.28
N PRO A 55 -9.23 15.13 -52.02
CA PRO A 55 -10.13 15.78 -51.09
C PRO A 55 -9.70 17.22 -50.80
N ASP A 56 -10.61 18.01 -50.26
CA ASP A 56 -10.25 19.30 -49.67
C ASP A 56 -9.52 19.12 -48.33
N ARG A 57 -8.89 20.19 -47.85
CA ARG A 57 -8.10 20.14 -46.61
C ARG A 57 -8.92 19.76 -45.39
N ALA A 58 -10.17 20.23 -45.31
CA ALA A 58 -11.07 19.91 -44.21
C ALA A 58 -11.37 18.40 -44.15
N THR A 59 -11.61 17.76 -45.30
CA THR A 59 -11.81 16.31 -45.37
C THR A 59 -10.56 15.54 -44.95
N TYR A 60 -9.37 15.98 -45.36
CA TYR A 60 -8.11 15.37 -44.91
C TYR A 60 -7.98 15.39 -43.39
N GLU A 61 -8.16 16.55 -42.78
CA GLU A 61 -8.04 16.75 -41.33
C GLU A 61 -9.09 15.94 -40.58
N ALA A 62 -10.34 15.95 -41.05
CA ALA A 62 -11.44 15.21 -40.42
C ALA A 62 -11.21 13.69 -40.43
N VAL A 63 -10.86 13.12 -41.58
CA VAL A 63 -10.64 11.67 -41.70
C VAL A 63 -9.42 11.22 -40.91
N ALA A 64 -8.31 11.95 -40.98
CA ALA A 64 -7.11 11.60 -40.22
C ALA A 64 -7.38 11.66 -38.70
N SER A 65 -8.04 12.72 -38.23
CA SER A 65 -8.35 12.87 -36.80
C SER A 65 -9.34 11.81 -36.32
N GLN A 66 -10.33 11.42 -37.14
CA GLN A 66 -11.24 10.35 -36.79
C GLN A 66 -10.50 9.01 -36.60
N LEU A 67 -9.64 8.64 -37.54
CA LEU A 67 -8.87 7.40 -37.46
C LEU A 67 -7.92 7.39 -36.26
N GLU A 68 -7.24 8.51 -35.98
CA GLU A 68 -6.38 8.66 -34.80
C GLU A 68 -7.19 8.47 -33.50
N ASN A 69 -8.33 9.17 -33.37
CA ASN A 69 -9.16 9.09 -32.17
C ASN A 69 -9.73 7.69 -31.91
N GLU A 70 -10.06 6.92 -32.95
CA GLU A 70 -10.52 5.53 -32.80
C GLU A 70 -9.39 4.63 -32.27
N ILE A 71 -8.18 4.76 -32.83
CA ILE A 71 -7.01 3.97 -32.40
C ILE A 71 -6.59 4.37 -30.97
N ASP A 72 -6.55 5.66 -30.67
CA ASP A 72 -6.17 6.17 -29.35
C ASP A 72 -7.16 5.72 -28.27
N ARG A 73 -8.46 5.72 -28.59
CA ARG A 73 -9.50 5.24 -27.68
C ARG A 73 -9.37 3.74 -27.40
N ASP A 74 -9.11 2.92 -28.41
CA ASP A 74 -8.83 1.50 -28.20
C ASP A 74 -7.59 1.29 -27.33
N ARG A 75 -6.51 2.03 -27.57
CA ARG A 75 -5.28 1.92 -26.77
C ARG A 75 -5.45 2.37 -25.32
N ALA A 76 -6.28 3.37 -25.06
CA ALA A 76 -6.62 3.78 -23.71
C ALA A 76 -7.42 2.69 -22.96
N ALA A 77 -8.35 2.02 -23.65
CA ALA A 77 -9.15 0.94 -23.08
C ALA A 77 -8.36 -0.38 -22.95
N HIS A 78 -7.45 -0.63 -23.89
CA HIS A 78 -6.62 -1.84 -23.99
C HIS A 78 -5.14 -1.47 -24.14
N PRO A 79 -4.46 -1.07 -23.05
CA PRO A 79 -3.05 -0.72 -23.11
C PRO A 79 -2.23 -1.90 -23.64
N LYS A 80 -1.60 -1.72 -24.80
CA LYS A 80 -0.62 -2.67 -25.36
C LYS A 80 0.77 -2.06 -25.19
N PRO A 81 1.53 -2.41 -24.13
CA PRO A 81 2.87 -1.87 -23.89
C PRO A 81 3.93 -2.34 -24.92
N GLY A 82 3.51 -2.96 -26.03
CA GLY A 82 4.40 -3.48 -27.07
C GLY A 82 5.05 -4.80 -26.67
N ARG A 83 6.18 -5.11 -27.32
CA ARG A 83 7.01 -6.27 -26.98
C ARG A 83 7.72 -5.95 -25.68
N THR A 84 7.13 -6.33 -24.55
CA THR A 84 7.87 -6.39 -23.28
C THR A 84 9.02 -7.36 -23.48
N GLU A 85 10.26 -6.88 -23.42
CA GLU A 85 11.41 -7.77 -23.42
C GLU A 85 11.28 -8.81 -22.30
N VAL A 86 11.98 -9.92 -22.49
CA VAL A 86 12.08 -11.09 -21.61
C VAL A 86 12.10 -10.66 -20.15
N LEU A 87 11.29 -11.32 -19.30
CA LEU A 87 11.25 -11.13 -17.84
C LEU A 87 12.62 -10.70 -17.30
N HIS A 88 12.73 -9.44 -16.87
CA HIS A 88 13.93 -8.91 -16.23
C HIS A 88 13.75 -8.90 -14.73
N ARG A 89 14.88 -8.99 -14.01
CA ARG A 89 14.88 -8.72 -12.57
C ARG A 89 14.58 -7.24 -12.36
N LEU A 90 13.92 -6.91 -11.25
CA LEU A 90 13.79 -5.52 -10.80
C LEU A 90 15.17 -4.93 -10.54
N ASN A 91 15.40 -3.69 -10.95
CA ASN A 91 16.58 -2.94 -10.53
C ASN A 91 16.42 -2.41 -9.09
N ARG A 92 17.46 -1.80 -8.51
CA ARG A 92 17.45 -1.26 -7.14
C ARG A 92 16.28 -0.33 -6.87
N SER A 93 16.03 0.61 -7.77
CA SER A 93 14.97 1.62 -7.64
C SER A 93 13.59 0.98 -7.71
N GLU A 94 13.38 0.08 -8.66
CA GLU A 94 12.15 -0.68 -8.82
C GLU A 94 11.90 -1.60 -7.62
N TYR A 95 12.94 -2.25 -7.10
CA TYR A 95 12.85 -3.09 -5.92
C TYR A 95 12.46 -2.28 -4.67
N GLN A 96 13.09 -1.13 -4.45
CA GLN A 96 12.75 -0.22 -3.36
C GLN A 96 11.30 0.27 -3.45
N ASN A 97 10.87 0.70 -4.64
CA ASN A 97 9.49 1.15 -4.87
C ASN A 97 8.49 0.01 -4.66
N ALA A 98 8.79 -1.20 -5.14
CA ALA A 98 7.92 -2.36 -4.94
C ALA A 98 7.79 -2.74 -3.45
N VAL A 99 8.88 -2.68 -2.67
CA VAL A 99 8.84 -2.92 -1.23
C VAL A 99 8.00 -1.85 -0.52
N ARG A 100 8.19 -0.58 -0.89
CA ARG A 100 7.39 0.53 -0.35
C ARG A 100 5.91 0.35 -0.66
N ASP A 101 5.57 0.03 -1.89
CA ASP A 101 4.18 -0.03 -2.33
C ASP A 101 3.45 -1.28 -1.79
N LEU A 102 4.16 -2.40 -1.60
CA LEU A 102 3.57 -3.65 -1.10
C LEU A 102 3.55 -3.75 0.43
N LEU A 103 4.59 -3.26 1.11
CA LEU A 103 4.79 -3.45 2.55
C LEU A 103 4.73 -2.14 3.34
N ALA A 104 4.57 -1.00 2.68
CA ALA A 104 4.64 0.34 3.30
C ALA A 104 5.96 0.58 4.05
N LEU A 105 7.06 -0.05 3.61
CA LEU A 105 8.39 0.08 4.20
C LEU A 105 9.30 0.91 3.31
N ASP A 106 9.97 1.90 3.89
CA ASP A 106 11.08 2.59 3.24
C ASP A 106 12.39 1.86 3.57
N ILE A 107 13.13 1.49 2.51
CA ILE A 107 14.37 0.71 2.61
C ILE A 107 15.46 1.34 1.77
N ASP A 108 16.72 1.21 2.21
CA ASP A 108 17.86 1.54 1.35
C ASP A 108 18.27 0.31 0.52
N ALA A 109 17.75 0.22 -0.71
CA ALA A 109 18.10 -0.88 -1.60
C ALA A 109 19.60 -0.89 -1.99
N ALA A 110 20.29 0.26 -1.97
CA ALA A 110 21.71 0.33 -2.32
C ALA A 110 22.59 -0.36 -1.28
N ALA A 111 22.17 -0.38 -0.02
CA ALA A 111 22.83 -1.13 1.06
C ALA A 111 22.56 -2.64 1.01
N LEU A 112 21.40 -3.05 0.49
CA LEU A 112 20.91 -4.43 0.59
C LEU A 112 21.27 -5.30 -0.63
N VAL A 113 21.21 -4.74 -1.83
CA VAL A 113 21.47 -5.47 -3.08
C VAL A 113 22.60 -4.83 -3.87
N PRO A 114 23.42 -5.60 -4.62
CA PRO A 114 24.48 -5.06 -5.48
C PRO A 114 23.99 -4.06 -6.54
N ALA A 115 24.91 -3.29 -7.11
CA ALA A 115 24.59 -2.32 -8.16
C ALA A 115 24.14 -3.02 -9.44
N ASP A 116 23.22 -2.38 -10.15
CA ASP A 116 22.75 -2.86 -11.44
C ASP A 116 23.72 -2.48 -12.56
N ASP A 117 23.81 -3.35 -13.57
CA ASP A 117 24.59 -3.09 -14.76
C ASP A 117 23.87 -2.01 -15.59
N GLN A 118 24.58 -0.94 -15.93
CA GLN A 118 24.05 0.12 -16.78
C GLN A 118 24.36 -0.17 -18.25
N SER A 119 23.38 0.08 -19.12
CA SER A 119 23.56 0.01 -20.56
C SER A 119 22.81 1.15 -21.24
N TYR A 120 23.43 1.78 -22.25
CA TYR A 120 22.91 2.97 -22.93
C TYR A 120 22.47 4.12 -21.98
N GLY A 121 23.03 4.18 -20.76
CA GLY A 121 22.68 5.16 -19.74
C GLY A 121 21.44 4.82 -18.90
N PHE A 122 20.87 3.63 -19.07
CA PHE A 122 19.72 3.14 -18.31
C PHE A 122 20.06 1.87 -17.53
N ASP A 123 19.44 1.69 -16.38
CA ASP A 123 19.61 0.57 -15.45
C ASP A 123 18.41 -0.39 -15.43
N ASN A 124 17.44 -0.21 -16.34
CA ASN A 124 16.23 -1.04 -16.48
C ASN A 124 16.21 -1.86 -17.79
N ILE A 125 17.36 -1.99 -18.47
CA ILE A 125 17.41 -2.71 -19.74
C ILE A 125 17.43 -4.22 -19.47
N ALA A 126 16.32 -4.86 -19.81
CA ALA A 126 16.05 -6.28 -19.58
C ALA A 126 17.14 -7.22 -20.12
N GLY A 127 17.70 -6.92 -21.29
CA GLY A 127 18.77 -7.72 -21.90
C GLY A 127 20.11 -7.75 -21.14
N VAL A 128 20.32 -6.82 -20.20
CA VAL A 128 21.59 -6.65 -19.46
C VAL A 128 21.45 -7.11 -18.01
N LEU A 129 20.25 -7.04 -17.44
CA LEU A 129 19.93 -7.44 -16.07
C LEU A 129 19.84 -8.97 -15.91
N LYS A 130 20.97 -9.66 -16.01
CA LYS A 130 21.06 -11.12 -15.84
C LYS A 130 21.10 -11.51 -14.36
N MET A 131 20.49 -12.63 -13.97
CA MET A 131 20.55 -13.12 -12.59
C MET A 131 21.77 -14.03 -12.40
N SER A 132 22.68 -13.69 -11.49
CA SER A 132 23.75 -14.60 -11.05
C SER A 132 23.35 -15.29 -9.74
N PRO A 133 23.89 -16.49 -9.42
CA PRO A 133 23.61 -17.16 -8.15
C PRO A 133 23.93 -16.28 -6.93
N THR A 134 25.05 -15.57 -6.95
CA THR A 134 25.45 -14.65 -5.88
C THR A 134 24.46 -13.51 -5.71
N LEU A 135 23.92 -12.97 -6.81
CA LEU A 135 22.93 -11.91 -6.74
C LEU A 135 21.63 -12.42 -6.10
N LEU A 136 21.18 -13.62 -6.47
CA LEU A 136 19.99 -14.24 -5.88
C LEU A 136 20.15 -14.43 -4.36
N GLU A 137 21.33 -14.86 -3.91
CA GLU A 137 21.63 -14.98 -2.48
C GLU A 137 21.52 -13.64 -1.75
N ARG A 138 21.99 -12.54 -2.36
CA ARG A 138 21.84 -11.19 -1.81
C ARG A 138 20.38 -10.75 -1.75
N TYR A 139 19.60 -11.02 -2.79
CA TYR A 139 18.15 -10.77 -2.76
C TYR A 139 17.43 -11.58 -1.67
N MET A 140 17.77 -12.85 -1.48
CA MET A 140 17.20 -13.67 -0.39
C MET A 140 17.60 -13.13 0.99
N GLY A 141 18.82 -12.62 1.14
CA GLY A 141 19.28 -11.93 2.36
C GLY A 141 18.45 -10.68 2.66
N ALA A 142 18.32 -9.80 1.66
CA ALA A 142 17.52 -8.59 1.75
C ALA A 142 16.05 -8.90 2.07
N ALA A 143 15.45 -9.86 1.35
CA ALA A 143 14.07 -10.28 1.57
C ALA A 143 13.83 -10.78 3.00
N ARG A 144 14.79 -11.50 3.60
CA ARG A 144 14.70 -11.97 5.00
C ARG A 144 14.69 -10.80 5.98
N GLU A 145 15.53 -9.79 5.76
CA GLU A 145 15.59 -8.61 6.62
C GLU A 145 14.31 -7.77 6.50
N ILE A 146 13.87 -7.49 5.27
CA ILE A 146 12.64 -6.77 4.98
C ILE A 146 11.42 -7.49 5.56
N SER A 147 11.35 -8.82 5.44
CA SER A 147 10.24 -9.61 6.01
C SER A 147 10.17 -9.49 7.53
N ARG A 148 11.32 -9.41 8.22
CA ARG A 148 11.36 -9.22 9.68
C ARG A 148 10.89 -7.82 10.07
N LEU A 149 11.24 -6.80 9.29
CA LEU A 149 10.75 -5.44 9.51
C LEU A 149 9.23 -5.35 9.27
N ALA A 150 8.74 -5.99 8.20
CA ALA A 150 7.32 -5.95 7.82
C ALA A 150 6.41 -6.67 8.82
N ILE A 151 6.83 -7.84 9.30
CA ILE A 151 6.03 -8.64 10.24
C ILE A 151 6.16 -8.11 11.68
N GLY A 152 7.29 -7.46 12.00
CA GLY A 152 7.65 -7.11 13.37
C GLY A 152 7.95 -8.35 14.23
N THR A 153 8.44 -8.13 15.45
CA THR A 153 8.63 -9.23 16.42
C THR A 153 7.31 -9.62 17.06
N ALA A 154 6.77 -10.78 16.66
CA ALA A 154 5.66 -11.41 17.35
C ALA A 154 6.15 -12.04 18.67
N LYS A 155 5.51 -11.66 19.78
CA LYS A 155 5.69 -12.14 21.16
C LYS A 155 6.67 -11.34 22.01
N ILE A 156 6.18 -10.21 22.51
CA ILE A 156 6.57 -9.79 23.86
C ILE A 156 6.05 -10.90 24.80
N PRO A 157 6.90 -11.55 25.60
CA PRO A 157 6.42 -12.50 26.61
C PRO A 157 5.43 -11.77 27.53
N PRO A 158 4.43 -12.45 28.12
CA PRO A 158 3.51 -11.81 29.05
C PRO A 158 4.32 -11.19 30.19
N THR A 159 4.46 -9.87 30.16
CA THR A 159 5.11 -9.09 31.20
C THR A 159 4.04 -8.63 32.17
N ALA A 160 4.32 -8.78 33.46
CA ALA A 160 3.48 -8.26 34.53
C ALA A 160 4.28 -7.19 35.27
N GLU A 161 3.77 -5.97 35.32
CA GLU A 161 4.31 -4.92 36.16
C GLU A 161 3.44 -4.77 37.41
N THR A 162 4.08 -4.73 38.58
CA THR A 162 3.38 -4.64 39.87
C THR A 162 3.70 -3.33 40.53
N PHE A 163 2.69 -2.46 40.66
CA PHE A 163 2.79 -1.21 41.39
C PHE A 163 2.36 -1.43 42.85
N ARG A 164 3.30 -1.31 43.78
CA ARG A 164 3.00 -1.38 45.21
C ARG A 164 2.82 0.02 45.77
N LEU A 165 1.65 0.28 46.33
CA LEU A 165 1.39 1.51 47.06
C LEU A 165 1.94 1.38 48.47
N ARG A 166 2.61 2.44 48.96
CA ARG A 166 3.07 2.43 50.35
C ARG A 166 1.87 2.48 51.28
N SER A 167 1.90 1.65 52.32
CA SER A 167 0.84 1.54 53.31
C SER A 167 0.74 2.73 54.27
N ASP A 168 1.77 3.57 54.30
CA ASP A 168 1.90 4.75 55.16
C ASP A 168 1.53 6.07 54.47
N LEU A 169 1.05 6.00 53.22
CA LEU A 169 0.63 7.18 52.45
C LEU A 169 -0.64 7.78 53.08
N SER A 170 -0.44 8.73 53.98
CA SER A 170 -1.51 9.56 54.51
C SER A 170 -1.89 10.63 53.49
N GLN A 171 -3.12 10.59 52.99
CA GLN A 171 -3.60 11.52 51.97
C GLN A 171 -4.40 12.67 52.61
N TYR A 172 -3.72 13.77 52.90
CA TYR A 172 -4.35 15.03 53.36
C TYR A 172 -4.62 16.04 52.23
N GLN A 173 -4.09 15.77 51.02
CA GLN A 173 -4.21 16.62 49.84
C GLN A 173 -4.57 15.78 48.61
N GLN A 174 -5.07 16.43 47.56
CA GLN A 174 -5.29 15.77 46.28
C GLN A 174 -3.93 15.36 45.69
N LEU A 175 -3.86 14.14 45.14
CA LEU A 175 -2.69 13.68 44.39
C LEU A 175 -2.90 14.00 42.91
N ASP A 176 -1.83 14.46 42.25
CA ASP A 176 -1.85 14.79 40.84
C ASP A 176 -2.31 13.62 39.98
N GLY A 177 -3.27 13.89 39.08
CA GLY A 177 -3.87 12.89 38.20
C GLY A 177 -5.02 12.09 38.82
N LEU A 178 -5.35 12.29 40.10
CA LEU A 178 -6.54 11.68 40.72
C LEU A 178 -7.74 12.64 40.73
N PRO A 179 -8.98 12.12 40.59
CA PRO A 179 -10.19 12.92 40.74
C PRO A 179 -10.29 13.64 42.10
N ILE A 180 -11.00 14.77 42.13
CA ILE A 180 -11.27 15.51 43.36
C ILE A 180 -12.07 14.63 44.33
N GLY A 181 -11.70 14.66 45.61
CA GLY A 181 -12.37 13.89 46.67
C GLY A 181 -11.89 12.44 46.82
N THR A 182 -10.86 12.03 46.07
CA THR A 182 -10.25 10.71 46.20
C THR A 182 -9.59 10.54 47.57
N ARG A 183 -9.94 9.47 48.30
CA ARG A 183 -9.38 9.12 49.62
C ARG A 183 -8.67 7.77 49.50
N GLY A 184 -7.37 7.81 49.21
CA GLY A 184 -6.54 6.66 48.89
C GLY A 184 -6.55 6.30 47.40
N GLY A 185 -5.49 5.66 46.93
CA GLY A 185 -5.30 5.29 45.52
C GLY A 185 -3.96 5.78 44.98
N ALA A 186 -3.75 5.60 43.67
CA ALA A 186 -2.56 6.10 42.98
C ALA A 186 -2.84 6.31 41.50
N ALA A 187 -2.15 7.30 40.92
CA ALA A 187 -2.03 7.47 39.49
C ALA A 187 -0.68 6.91 39.05
N VAL A 188 -0.70 6.04 38.05
CA VAL A 188 0.50 5.44 37.47
C VAL A 188 0.53 5.82 36.00
N ARG A 189 1.65 6.41 35.56
CA ARG A 189 1.92 6.56 34.12
C ARG A 189 2.50 5.25 33.62
N TYR A 190 1.79 4.59 32.74
CA TYR A 190 2.20 3.32 32.15
C TYR A 190 2.11 3.41 30.63
N THR A 191 3.19 3.02 29.96
CA THR A 191 3.23 2.95 28.49
C THR A 191 3.01 1.50 28.08
N PHE A 192 1.89 1.23 27.40
CA PHE A 192 1.60 -0.09 26.87
C PHE A 192 2.55 -0.41 25.71
N PRO A 193 3.25 -1.56 25.72
CA PRO A 193 4.28 -1.83 24.72
C PRO A 193 3.75 -2.26 23.35
N GLN A 194 2.47 -2.65 23.25
CA GLN A 194 1.80 -3.03 22.02
C GLN A 194 0.28 -2.90 22.16
N ASP A 195 -0.46 -2.84 21.05
CA ASP A 195 -1.91 -2.89 21.07
C ASP A 195 -2.38 -4.29 21.47
N GLY A 196 -3.33 -4.39 22.40
CA GLY A 196 -3.79 -5.70 22.85
C GLY A 196 -4.73 -5.71 24.04
N ASP A 197 -5.06 -6.92 24.47
CA ASP A 197 -5.88 -7.17 25.65
C ASP A 197 -5.00 -7.28 26.89
N TYR A 198 -5.22 -6.39 27.85
CA TYR A 198 -4.50 -6.30 29.10
C TYR A 198 -5.38 -6.74 30.27
N SER A 199 -4.84 -7.56 31.17
CA SER A 199 -5.52 -7.91 32.42
C SER A 199 -5.01 -7.05 33.57
N ILE A 200 -5.88 -6.22 34.13
CA ILE A 200 -5.56 -5.45 35.34
C ILE A 200 -6.09 -6.23 36.55
N LYS A 201 -5.18 -6.56 37.46
CA LYS A 201 -5.49 -7.23 38.73
C LYS A 201 -5.19 -6.27 39.88
N ILE A 202 -6.17 -6.10 40.76
CA ILE A 202 -6.03 -5.27 41.95
C ILE A 202 -6.09 -6.17 43.18
N GLU A 203 -5.03 -6.13 43.98
CA GLU A 203 -4.94 -6.83 45.26
C GLU A 203 -4.86 -5.79 46.38
N MET A 204 -5.77 -5.89 47.33
CA MET A 204 -5.74 -5.05 48.52
C MET A 204 -4.90 -5.77 49.59
N LEU A 205 -3.90 -5.08 50.12
CA LEU A 205 -3.11 -5.60 51.23
C LEU A 205 -3.95 -5.53 52.52
N ASP A 206 -4.11 -6.66 53.19
CA ASP A 206 -4.83 -6.75 54.47
C ASP A 206 -3.89 -6.24 55.59
N LEU A 207 -3.74 -4.91 55.68
CA LEU A 207 -2.72 -4.24 56.50
C LEU A 207 -2.94 -4.38 58.01
N PHE A 208 -4.12 -4.81 58.42
CA PHE A 208 -4.46 -4.99 59.82
C PHE A 208 -5.29 -6.26 59.91
N ALA A 209 -4.78 -7.31 60.54
CA ALA A 209 -5.45 -8.59 60.79
C ALA A 209 -6.97 -8.45 61.03
N GLY A 210 -7.78 -8.52 59.96
CA GLY A 210 -9.24 -8.42 60.03
C GLY A 210 -9.86 -7.01 60.17
N ALA A 211 -9.16 -5.92 59.86
CA ALA A 211 -9.80 -4.60 59.76
C ALA A 211 -10.72 -4.55 58.53
N GLN A 212 -11.97 -4.93 58.73
CA GLN A 212 -12.99 -4.84 57.70
C GLN A 212 -13.21 -3.37 57.34
N VAL A 213 -13.27 -3.07 56.04
CA VAL A 213 -13.81 -1.81 55.54
C VAL A 213 -15.26 -1.72 56.03
N LYS A 214 -15.48 -0.99 57.13
CA LYS A 214 -16.76 -0.96 57.86
C LYS A 214 -17.88 -0.30 57.08
N GLU A 215 -17.52 0.65 56.21
CA GLU A 215 -18.45 1.43 55.42
C GLU A 215 -18.30 1.10 53.92
N PRO A 216 -19.35 1.25 53.10
CA PRO A 216 -19.23 1.04 51.65
C PRO A 216 -18.35 2.13 51.03
N HIS A 217 -17.29 1.71 50.33
CA HIS A 217 -16.39 2.56 49.56
C HIS A 217 -16.45 2.16 48.08
N THR A 218 -16.05 3.06 47.20
CA THR A 218 -15.94 2.79 45.76
C THR A 218 -14.48 2.87 45.32
N LEU A 219 -14.00 1.84 44.64
CA LEU A 219 -12.72 1.85 43.95
C LEU A 219 -12.96 2.06 42.46
N GLU A 220 -12.51 3.18 41.94
CA GLU A 220 -12.57 3.51 40.53
C GLU A 220 -11.28 3.12 39.82
N VAL A 221 -11.42 2.57 38.61
CA VAL A 221 -10.31 2.37 37.67
C VAL A 221 -10.58 3.23 36.45
N SER A 222 -9.65 4.12 36.15
CA SER A 222 -9.68 5.00 35.00
C SER A 222 -8.38 4.86 34.19
N ILE A 223 -8.49 4.92 32.86
CA ILE A 223 -7.37 4.93 31.92
C ILE A 223 -7.49 6.23 31.13
N ASP A 224 -6.43 7.03 31.07
CA ASP A 224 -6.40 8.35 30.40
C ASP A 224 -7.55 9.29 30.81
N GLY A 225 -7.90 9.27 32.09
CA GLY A 225 -9.00 10.06 32.65
C GLY A 225 -10.41 9.53 32.33
N GLN A 226 -10.54 8.49 31.51
CA GLN A 226 -11.81 7.83 31.26
C GLN A 226 -12.04 6.69 32.24
N ARG A 227 -13.18 6.73 32.93
CA ARG A 227 -13.61 5.68 33.86
C ARG A 227 -13.90 4.38 33.11
N VAL A 228 -13.07 3.35 33.30
CA VAL A 228 -13.25 2.03 32.68
C VAL A 228 -13.98 1.04 33.58
N HIS A 229 -13.93 1.23 34.90
CA HIS A 229 -14.67 0.40 35.85
C HIS A 229 -14.81 1.00 37.26
N VAL A 230 -15.81 0.55 38.02
CA VAL A 230 -15.98 0.91 39.44
C VAL A 230 -16.34 -0.33 40.24
N PHE A 231 -15.55 -0.64 41.25
CA PHE A 231 -15.82 -1.68 42.23
C PHE A 231 -16.45 -1.08 43.49
N LYS A 232 -17.47 -1.75 44.03
CA LYS A 232 -17.96 -1.48 45.39
C LYS A 232 -17.17 -2.33 46.39
N LEU A 233 -16.60 -1.69 47.38
CA LEU A 233 -15.89 -2.25 48.53
C LEU A 233 -16.82 -2.09 49.75
N GLY A 234 -17.03 -3.14 50.54
CA GLY A 234 -17.90 -3.08 51.72
C GLY A 234 -18.85 -4.27 51.84
N VAL A 235 -19.03 -4.72 53.08
CA VAL A 235 -19.94 -5.74 53.62
C VAL A 235 -20.33 -6.88 52.66
N SER A 236 -19.42 -7.84 52.48
CA SER A 236 -19.80 -9.23 52.22
C SER A 236 -18.91 -10.16 53.05
N ARG A 237 -19.56 -11.02 53.84
CA ARG A 237 -18.95 -11.97 54.80
C ARG A 237 -18.15 -13.11 54.15
N ARG A 238 -17.61 -12.94 52.93
CA ARG A 238 -16.85 -13.99 52.26
C ARG A 238 -15.55 -13.45 51.67
N LYS A 239 -14.45 -14.04 52.18
CA LYS A 239 -13.05 -14.06 51.73
C LYS A 239 -12.61 -12.94 50.79
N CYS A 240 -11.63 -12.15 51.26
CA CYS A 240 -10.84 -11.23 50.46
C CYS A 240 -10.26 -12.00 49.26
N GLY A 241 -10.90 -11.84 48.10
CA GLY A 241 -10.58 -12.55 46.87
C GLY A 241 -10.04 -11.55 45.84
N SER A 242 -9.00 -11.97 45.12
CA SER A 242 -8.45 -11.25 43.98
C SER A 242 -9.54 -10.90 42.97
N ARG A 243 -9.56 -9.66 42.48
CA ARG A 243 -10.46 -9.21 41.41
C ARG A 243 -9.62 -8.89 40.17
N SER A 244 -9.95 -9.51 39.04
CA SER A 244 -9.30 -9.26 37.74
C SER A 244 -10.33 -8.81 36.70
N LYS A 245 -9.91 -7.95 35.77
CA LYS A 245 -10.68 -7.60 34.57
C LYS A 245 -9.76 -7.53 33.35
N GLN A 246 -10.27 -7.96 32.20
CA GLN A 246 -9.66 -7.75 30.89
C GLN A 246 -10.15 -6.43 30.30
N GLY A 247 -9.24 -5.61 29.80
CA GLY A 247 -9.52 -4.38 29.07
C GLY A 247 -8.62 -4.29 27.84
N ARG A 248 -9.14 -3.77 26.74
CA ARG A 248 -8.39 -3.57 25.50
C ARG A 248 -7.76 -2.18 25.52
N ALA A 249 -6.45 -2.10 25.35
CA ALA A 249 -5.72 -0.84 25.16
C ALA A 249 -5.19 -0.80 23.73
N SER A 250 -5.25 0.38 23.13
CA SER A 250 -4.76 0.71 21.77
C SER A 250 -3.93 1.98 21.85
#